data_AF-A0AA38FBU6-F1
#
_entry.id   AF-A0AA38FBU6-F1
#
_cell.length_a   1.000
_cell.length_b   1.000
_cell.length_c   1.000
_cell.angle_alpha   90.00
_cell.angle_beta   90.00
_cell.angle_gamma   90.00
#
_symmetry.space_group_name_H-M   'P 1'
#
loop_
_entity.id
_entity.type
_entity.pdbx_description
1 polymer ?
#
loop_
_entity_poly.entity_id
_entity_poly.type
_entity_poly.pdbx_seq_one_letter_code
_entity_poly.pdbx_strand_id
1 'polypeptide(L)' 'GSKQAIAYEALLLDAGGTLLQTVQPVEDTYAIIGSKHGVKVSPSEIKKGFKKAFAEPWPERLRYQ' A
#
# COMPACT_ATOMS: atom_id res chain seq x y z
N GLY A 1 -28.79 34.20 -21.14
CA GLY A 1 -28.59 33.26 -20.01
C GLY A 1 -27.10 33.15 -19.76
N SER A 2 -26.63 33.50 -18.57
CA SER A 2 -25.21 33.47 -18.21
C SER A 2 -24.73 32.02 -18.10
N LYS A 3 -23.74 31.66 -18.91
CA LYS A 3 -23.04 30.37 -18.83
C LYS A 3 -22.22 30.39 -17.54
N GLN A 4 -22.60 29.58 -16.57
CA GLN A 4 -21.90 29.51 -15.28
C GLN A 4 -20.49 28.93 -15.52
N ALA A 5 -19.45 29.69 -15.15
CA ALA A 5 -18.07 29.27 -15.29
C ALA A 5 -17.80 28.09 -14.33
N ILE A 6 -17.10 27.06 -14.81
CA ILE A 6 -16.69 25.94 -13.96
C ILE A 6 -15.63 26.49 -12.98
N ALA A 7 -15.88 26.35 -11.67
CA ALA A 7 -15.01 26.91 -10.63
C ALA A 7 -13.72 26.11 -10.41
N TYR A 8 -13.73 24.80 -10.74
CA TYR A 8 -12.59 23.90 -10.56
C TYR A 8 -12.56 22.85 -11.68
N GLU A 9 -11.37 22.61 -12.24
CA GLU A 9 -11.19 21.75 -13.42
C GLU A 9 -10.80 20.32 -13.08
N ALA A 10 -10.22 20.06 -11.90
CA ALA A 10 -9.85 18.72 -11.47
C ALA A 10 -9.89 18.56 -9.94
N LEU A 11 -10.11 17.33 -9.50
CA LEU A 11 -10.01 16.92 -8.10
C LEU A 11 -9.07 15.72 -7.99
N LEU A 12 -8.01 15.87 -7.21
CA LEU A 12 -7.09 14.79 -6.87
C LEU A 12 -7.45 14.27 -5.48
N LEU A 13 -7.58 12.95 -5.38
CA LEU A 13 -7.90 12.25 -4.14
C LEU A 13 -6.81 11.23 -3.87
N ASP A 14 -6.38 11.15 -2.61
CA ASP A 14 -5.54 10.04 -2.18
C ASP A 14 -6.32 8.73 -2.28
N ALA A 15 -5.67 7.64 -2.67
CA ALA A 15 -6.34 6.36 -2.71
C ALA A 15 -6.38 5.70 -1.32
N GLY A 16 -5.26 5.72 -0.60
CA GLY A 16 -5.08 5.01 0.66
C GLY A 16 -5.69 5.75 1.84
N GLY A 17 -6.64 5.12 2.53
CA GLY A 17 -7.30 5.70 3.69
C GLY A 17 -8.34 6.79 3.36
N THR A 18 -8.40 7.26 2.10
CA THR A 18 -9.48 8.12 1.61
C THR A 18 -10.49 7.33 0.78
N LEU A 19 -10.04 6.61 -0.26
CA LEU A 19 -10.92 5.82 -1.13
C LEU A 19 -10.92 4.33 -0.78
N LEU A 20 -9.77 3.80 -0.35
CA LEU A 20 -9.54 2.37 -0.15
C LEU A 20 -8.83 2.12 1.18
N GLN A 21 -9.18 1.01 1.82
CA GLN A 21 -8.48 0.50 3.01
C GLN A 21 -8.18 -0.99 2.81
N THR A 22 -7.13 -1.48 3.49
CA THR A 22 -6.84 -2.91 3.46
C THR A 22 -7.93 -3.67 4.23
N VAL A 23 -8.38 -4.80 3.68
CA VAL A 23 -9.38 -5.66 4.32
C VAL A 23 -8.88 -6.28 5.62
N GLN A 24 -7.56 -6.39 5.78
CA GLN A 24 -6.88 -6.87 6.97
C GLN A 24 -5.46 -6.27 7.05
N PRO A 25 -4.77 -6.36 8.19
CA PRO A 25 -3.39 -5.92 8.31
C PRO A 25 -2.45 -6.65 7.34
N VAL A 26 -1.41 -5.93 6.90
CA VAL A 26 -0.43 -6.48 5.95
C VAL A 26 0.31 -7.67 6.56
N GLU A 27 0.68 -7.56 7.83
CA GLU A 27 1.36 -8.62 8.57
C GLU A 27 0.57 -9.93 8.63
N ASP A 28 -0.75 -9.85 8.81
CA ASP A 28 -1.62 -11.03 8.86
C ASP A 28 -1.74 -11.68 7.48
N THR A 29 -1.83 -10.85 6.43
CA THR A 29 -1.84 -11.31 5.03
C THR A 29 -0.58 -12.11 4.71
N TYR A 30 0.58 -11.57 5.07
CA TYR A 30 1.86 -12.22 4.84
C TYR A 30 2.02 -13.49 5.69
N ALA A 31 1.54 -13.49 6.94
CA ALA A 31 1.55 -14.69 7.79
C ALA A 31 0.71 -15.82 7.17
N ILE A 32 -0.49 -15.50 6.68
CA ILE A 32 -1.37 -16.47 6.00
C ILE A 32 -0.69 -17.03 4.75
N ILE A 33 -0.13 -16.19 3.90
CA ILE A 33 0.54 -16.64 2.67
C ILE A 33 1.79 -17.46 3.01
N GLY A 34 2.66 -16.95 3.88
CA GLY A 34 3.91 -17.63 4.26
C GLY A 34 3.68 -19.01 4.85
N SER A 35 2.64 -19.17 5.68
CA SER A 35 2.31 -20.46 6.29
C SER A 35 2.03 -21.56 5.26
N LYS A 36 1.44 -21.22 4.11
CA LYS A 36 1.17 -22.15 3.00
C LYS A 36 2.45 -22.66 2.34
N HIS A 37 3.55 -21.93 2.50
CA HIS A 37 4.86 -22.25 1.93
C HIS A 37 5.87 -22.71 2.99
N GLY A 38 5.41 -23.07 4.19
CA GLY A 38 6.28 -23.54 5.28
C GLY A 38 7.03 -22.43 6.02
N VAL A 39 6.77 -21.15 5.71
CA VAL A 39 7.36 -20.01 6.40
C VAL A 39 6.50 -19.67 7.62
N LYS A 40 7.05 -19.84 8.82
CA LYS A 40 6.38 -19.52 10.09
C LYS A 40 7.10 -18.36 10.76
N VAL A 41 6.52 -17.16 10.64
CA VAL A 41 7.02 -15.92 11.24
C VAL A 41 5.85 -15.22 11.90
N SER A 42 6.06 -14.58 13.05
CA SER A 42 4.99 -13.88 13.75
C SER A 42 4.55 -12.61 13.00
N PRO A 43 3.27 -12.19 13.09
CA PRO A 43 2.83 -10.93 12.48
C PRO A 43 3.63 -9.71 12.94
N SER A 44 4.09 -9.67 14.19
CA SER A 44 4.91 -8.55 14.70
C SER A 44 6.27 -8.46 14.02
N GLU A 45 6.94 -9.59 13.81
CA GLU A 45 8.21 -9.67 13.06
C GLU A 45 8.02 -9.31 11.60
N ILE A 46 6.94 -9.79 10.98
CA ILE A 46 6.57 -9.43 9.61
C ILE A 46 6.34 -7.93 9.50
N LYS A 47 5.57 -7.32 10.41
CA LYS A 47 5.31 -5.88 10.43
C LYS A 47 6.60 -5.07 10.54
N LYS A 48 7.52 -5.50 11.42
CA LYS A 48 8.83 -4.88 11.57
C LYS A 48 9.64 -4.94 10.28
N GLY A 49 9.69 -6.12 9.65
CA GLY A 49 10.36 -6.32 8.37
C GLY A 49 9.75 -5.50 7.23
N PHE A 50 8.41 -5.49 7.13
CA PHE A 50 7.67 -4.72 6.15
C PHE A 50 7.97 -3.22 6.25
N LYS A 51 7.88 -2.64 7.46
CA LYS A 51 8.19 -1.22 7.69
C LYS A 51 9.62 -0.87 7.27
N LYS A 52 10.58 -1.74 7.60
CA LYS A 52 11.98 -1.55 7.20
C LYS A 52 12.10 -1.55 5.68
N ALA A 53 11.62 -2.60 5.01
CA ALA A 53 11.74 -2.76 3.57
C ALA A 53 10.98 -1.70 2.75
N PHE A 54 9.83 -1.22 3.25
CA PHE A 54 9.02 -0.20 2.60
C PHE A 54 9.62 1.22 2.72
N ALA A 55 10.40 1.47 3.78
CA ALA A 55 11.08 2.74 3.99
C ALA A 55 12.41 2.86 3.21
N GLU A 56 12.91 1.76 2.62
CA GLU A 56 14.11 1.80 1.79
C GLU A 56 13.86 2.65 0.54
N PRO A 57 14.85 3.42 0.07
CA PRO A 57 14.74 4.17 -1.17
C PRO A 57 14.47 3.24 -2.34
N TRP A 58 13.70 3.74 -3.31
CA TRP A 58 13.47 2.99 -4.53
C TRP A 58 14.80 2.78 -5.27
N PRO A 59 15.08 1.56 -5.74
CA PRO A 59 16.26 1.33 -6.56
C PRO A 59 16.15 2.12 -7.87
N GLU A 60 17.28 2.64 -8.37
CA GLU A 60 17.35 3.40 -9.63
C GLU A 60 16.89 2.59 -10.85
N ARG A 61 16.95 1.25 -10.76
CA ARG A 61 16.46 0.33 -11.78
C ARG A 61 15.25 -0.41 -11.25
N LEU A 62 14.24 -0.61 -12.09
CA LEU A 62 13.09 -1.42 -11.69
C LEU A 62 13.56 -2.84 -11.41
N ARG A 63 13.01 -3.47 -10.36
CA ARG A 63 13.43 -4.82 -9.92
C ARG A 63 13.26 -5.93 -10.97
N TYR A 64 12.52 -5.66 -12.05
CA TYR A 64 12.23 -6.60 -13.14
C TYR A 64 12.60 -6.05 -14.52
N GLN A 65 13.48 -5.05 -14.58
CA GLN A 65 14.12 -4.60 -15.82
C GLN A 65 15.36 -5.45 -16.14
#